data_AF-A0A8J4DYL2-F1
#
_entry.id   AF-A0A8J4DYL2-F1
#
_cell.length_a   1.000
_cell.length_b   1.000
_cell.length_c   1.000
_cell.angle_alpha   90.00
_cell.angle_beta   90.00
_cell.angle_gamma   90.00
#
_symmetry.space_group_name_H-M   'P 1'
#
loop_
_entity.id
_entity.type
_entity.pdbx_description
1 polymer ?
#
loop_
_entity_poly.entity_id
_entity_poly.type
_entity_poly.pdbx_seq_one_letter_code
_entity_poly.pdbx_strand_id
1 'polypeptide(L)' 'MSGYSQQFQIVLNIEQQYSIWPVDQPLPDGWQPTGRVGTKAQCLAFIDAAWNDMNPLSQRHAGGAS' A
#
# COMPACT_ATOMS: atom_id res chain seq x y z
N MET A 1 21.06 19.35 -0.26
CA MET A 1 19.63 18.99 -0.35
C MET A 1 19.56 17.59 -0.94
N SER A 2 19.27 16.57 -0.14
CA SER A 2 19.24 15.19 -0.61
C SER A 2 17.85 14.91 -1.22
N GLY A 3 17.74 15.06 -2.54
CA GLY A 3 16.50 14.85 -3.30
C GLY A 3 16.15 13.38 -3.56
N TYR A 4 16.35 12.49 -2.58
CA TYR A 4 16.03 11.07 -2.75
C TYR A 4 14.56 10.82 -2.45
N SER A 5 13.78 10.60 -3.51
CA SER A 5 12.41 10.11 -3.40
C SER A 5 12.46 8.62 -3.04
N GLN A 6 12.31 8.30 -1.74
CA GLN A 6 12.22 6.92 -1.27
C GLN A 6 11.04 6.20 -1.95
N GLN A 7 11.33 5.08 -2.61
CA GLN A 7 10.32 4.21 -3.19
C GLN A 7 9.97 3.08 -2.23
N PHE A 8 8.70 2.71 -2.24
CA PHE A 8 8.12 1.64 -1.45
C PHE A 8 7.41 0.66 -2.39
N GLN A 9 7.39 -0.60 -2.00
CA GLN A 9 6.59 -1.66 -2.61
C GLN A 9 5.48 -2.10 -1.66
N ILE A 10 4.36 -2.54 -2.23
CA ILE A 10 3.29 -3.17 -1.45
C ILE A 10 3.60 -4.65 -1.32
N VAL A 11 3.56 -5.16 -0.10
CA VAL A 11 3.85 -6.54 0.25
C VAL A 11 2.63 -7.19 0.91
N LEU A 12 2.52 -8.51 0.75
CA LEU A 12 1.46 -9.33 1.30
C LEU A 12 2.07 -10.49 2.07
N ASN A 13 1.53 -10.81 3.24
CA ASN A 13 1.89 -12.00 3.99
C ASN A 13 0.86 -13.13 3.82
N ILE A 14 1.18 -14.31 4.36
CA ILE A 14 0.30 -15.49 4.31
C ILE A 14 -1.04 -15.29 5.05
N GLU A 15 -1.12 -14.33 5.97
CA GLU A 15 -2.35 -13.94 6.68
C GLU A 15 -3.19 -12.92 5.90
N GLN A 16 -2.84 -12.67 4.63
CA GLN A 16 -3.50 -11.71 3.73
C GLN A 16 -3.45 -10.25 4.22
N GLN A 17 -2.42 -9.88 5.00
CA GLN A 17 -2.22 -8.50 5.43
C GLN A 17 -1.33 -7.76 4.44
N TYR A 18 -1.78 -6.56 4.04
CA TYR A 18 -0.99 -5.65 3.23
C TYR A 18 -0.09 -4.77 4.10
N SER A 19 1.14 -4.53 3.64
CA SER A 19 2.03 -3.52 4.20
C SER A 19 2.82 -2.83 3.08
N ILE A 20 3.55 -1.78 3.43
CA ILE A 20 4.51 -1.13 2.54
C ILE A 20 5.92 -1.40 3.05
N TRP A 21 6.84 -1.67 2.14
CA TRP A 21 8.24 -1.94 2.45
C TRP A 21 9.16 -1.14 1.53
N PRO A 22 10.31 -0.63 2.00
CA PRO A 22 11.28 0.01 1.11
C PRO A 22 11.77 -0.95 0.02
N VAL A 23 11.88 -0.48 -1.23
CA VAL A 23 12.32 -1.34 -2.36
C VAL A 23 13.81 -1.70 -2.30
N ASP A 24 14.58 -0.92 -1.56
CA ASP A 24 16.02 -1.04 -1.37
C ASP A 24 16.39 -1.96 -0.18
N GLN A 25 15.40 -2.48 0.53
CA GLN A 25 15.60 -3.38 1.66
C GLN A 25 15.15 -4.81 1.34
N PRO A 26 15.87 -5.83 1.83
CA PRO A 26 15.42 -7.22 1.72
C PRO A 26 14.09 -7.40 2.44
N LEU A 27 13.25 -8.28 1.90
CA LEU A 27 11.95 -8.58 2.52
C LEU A 27 12.13 -9.50 3.73
N PRO A 28 11.35 -9.30 4.81
CA PRO A 28 11.28 -10.26 5.90
C PRO A 28 10.67 -11.59 5.42
N ASP A 29 11.02 -12.68 6.11
CA ASP A 29 10.44 -13.99 5.84
C ASP A 29 8.91 -13.97 5.97
N GLY A 30 8.24 -14.68 5.07
CA GLY A 30 6.77 -14.75 5.04
C GLY A 30 6.08 -13.58 4.36
N TRP A 31 6.82 -12.58 3.87
CA TRP A 31 6.30 -11.49 3.05
C TRP A 31 6.66 -11.66 1.58
N GLN A 32 5.73 -11.30 0.69
CA GLN A 32 5.92 -11.36 -0.75
C GLN A 32 5.54 -10.04 -1.42
N PRO A 33 6.27 -9.58 -2.44
CA PRO A 33 5.93 -8.36 -3.14
C PRO A 33 4.70 -8.59 -4.04
N THR A 34 3.82 -7.60 -4.09
CA THR A 34 2.63 -7.62 -4.98
C THR A 34 2.93 -7.14 -6.40
N GLY A 35 4.15 -6.65 -6.64
CA GLY A 35 4.57 -6.02 -7.90
C GLY A 35 4.23 -4.54 -8.03
N ARG A 36 3.53 -3.94 -7.06
CA ARG A 36 3.22 -2.50 -7.03
C ARG A 36 4.30 -1.71 -6.29
N VAL A 37 4.81 -0.66 -6.92
CA VAL A 37 5.85 0.23 -6.38
C VAL A 37 5.44 1.69 -6.56
N GLY A 38 5.78 2.55 -5.60
CA GLY A 38 5.55 3.98 -5.71
C GLY A 38 6.08 4.76 -4.51
N THR A 39 5.67 6.01 -4.39
CA THR A 39 5.84 6.77 -3.15
C THR A 39 5.00 6.15 -2.03
N LYS A 40 5.36 6.44 -0.77
CA LYS A 40 4.58 6.03 0.40
C LYS A 40 3.07 6.34 0.25
N ALA A 41 2.73 7.54 -0.20
CA ALA A 41 1.35 7.98 -0.38
C ALA A 41 0.62 7.16 -1.46
N GLN A 42 1.26 6.90 -2.60
CA GLN A 42 0.68 6.07 -3.66
C GLN A 42 0.44 4.64 -3.17
N CYS A 43 1.40 4.02 -2.49
CA CYS A 43 1.25 2.66 -1.96
C CYS A 43 0.11 2.56 -0.95
N LEU A 44 -0.02 3.51 -0.04
CA LEU A 44 -1.12 3.54 0.93
C LEU A 44 -2.48 3.70 0.24
N ALA A 45 -2.59 4.62 -0.72
CA ALA A 45 -3.83 4.80 -1.48
C ALA A 45 -4.26 3.54 -2.25
N PHE A 46 -3.30 2.77 -2.79
CA PHE A 46 -3.59 1.47 -3.40
C PHE A 46 -4.10 0.44 -2.39
N ILE A 47 -3.50 0.38 -1.20
CA ILE A 47 -3.94 -0.53 -0.13
C ILE A 47 -5.37 -0.15 0.29
N ASP A 48 -5.63 1.13 0.58
CA ASP A 48 -6.96 1.63 0.97
C ASP A 48 -8.03 1.31 -0.07
N ALA A 49 -7.73 1.50 -1.37
CA ALA A 49 -8.64 1.16 -2.45
C ALA A 49 -8.93 -0.35 -2.52
N ALA A 50 -7.89 -1.19 -2.37
CA ALA A 50 -8.04 -2.65 -2.39
C ALA A 50 -8.89 -3.17 -1.22
N TRP A 51 -8.76 -2.58 -0.03
CA TRP A 51 -9.62 -2.90 1.12
C TRP A 51 -11.07 -2.49 0.92
N ASN A 52 -11.32 -1.36 0.28
CA ASN A 52 -12.68 -0.85 0.06
C ASN A 52 -13.49 -1.73 -0.91
N ASP A 53 -12.85 -2.32 -1.92
CA ASP A 53 -13.51 -3.26 -2.84
C ASP A 53 -13.88 -4.61 -2.17
N MET A 54 -13.23 -4.96 -1.06
CA MET A 54 -13.56 -6.16 -0.27
C MET A 54 -14.73 -5.94 0.70
N ASN A 55 -15.25 -4.71 0.81
CA ASN A 55 -16.47 -4.40 1.56
C ASN A 55 -17.49 -3.66 0.67
N PRO A 56 -18.41 -4.36 -0.02
CA PRO A 56 -19.40 -3.71 -0.89
C PRO A 56 -20.34 -2.72 -0.17
N LEU A 57 -20.26 -2.61 1.17
CA LEU A 57 -21.03 -1.67 1.98
C LEU A 57 -20.25 -0.40 2.39
N SER A 58 -18.93 -0.32 2.19
CA SER A 58 -18.13 0.82 2.67
C SER A 58 -18.01 2.00 1.69
N GLN A 59 -18.63 1.91 0.51
CA GLN A 59 -18.69 3.01 -0.46
C GLN A 59 -19.78 4.05 -0.13
N ARG A 60 -19.82 4.57 1.09
CA ARG A 60 -20.47 5.85 1.40
C ARG A 60 -19.64 6.53 2.48
N HIS A 61 -19.34 7.81 2.28
CA HIS A 61 -18.48 8.67 3.11
C HIS A 61 -17.01 8.80 2.66
N ALA A 62 -16.78 9.05 1.37
CA ALA A 62 -15.81 10.09 1.02
C ALA A 62 -16.53 11.43 1.21
N GLY A 63 -16.09 12.21 2.21
CA GLY A 63 -16.67 13.49 2.56
C GLY A 63 -16.68 14.46 1.37
N GLY A 64 -17.88 14.88 0.99
CA GLY A 64 -18.08 16.12 0.24
C GLY A 64 -17.65 17.28 1.11
N ALA A 65 -16.45 17.78 0.86
CA ALA A 65 -16.08 19.14 1.20
C ALA A 65 -16.33 20.00 -0.04
N SER A 66 -17.15 21.04 0.18
CA SER A 66 -17.59 22.13 -0.72
C SER A 66 -18.83 21.83 -1.56
#